data_AF-A0A7H4MY40-F1
#
_entry.id   AF-A0A7H4MY40-F1
#
_cell.length_a   1.000
_cell.length_b   1.000
_cell.length_c   1.000
_cell.angle_alpha   90.00
_cell.angle_beta   90.00
_cell.angle_gamma   90.00
#
_symmetry.space_group_name_H-M   'P 1'
#
loop_
_entity.id
_entity.type
_entity.pdbx_description
1 polymer ?
#
loop_
_entity_poly.entity_id
_entity_poly.type
_entity_poly.pdbx_seq_one_letter_code
_entity_poly.pdbx_strand_id
1 'polypeptide(L)'
;MQAGTGRNVVPSSALLKVETRGETDAINQYVFERAKQAIAGAAIMYETSYQLQLMGAATSSAPSPAWVDYLRQQTAQVPGVKQAVDRIAAPAGSEDATLMMARVQERGGLASYMIFGTELSAGHHNEKFDFDENVMTLAVETLARVALNFPWQRGV
;
A
#
# COMPACT_ATOMS: atom_id res chain seq x y z
N MET A 1 -5.01 -22.54 -0.98
CA MET A 1 -4.14 -23.71 -0.75
C MET A 1 -4.45 -24.75 -1.81
N GLN A 2 -3.44 -25.47 -2.29
CA GLN A 2 -3.60 -26.61 -3.20
C GLN A 2 -2.68 -27.75 -2.71
N ALA A 3 -3.18 -28.99 -2.65
CA ALA A 3 -2.40 -30.14 -2.22
C ALA A 3 -2.93 -31.44 -2.82
N GLY A 4 -2.03 -32.40 -3.05
CA GLY A 4 -2.38 -33.72 -3.57
C GLY A 4 -2.72 -33.74 -5.06
N THR A 5 -2.81 -34.96 -5.60
CA THR A 5 -3.04 -35.22 -7.04
C THR A 5 -4.26 -36.10 -7.31
N GLY A 6 -4.83 -36.74 -6.28
CA GLY A 6 -5.99 -37.62 -6.42
C GLY A 6 -6.60 -38.01 -5.08
N ARG A 7 -7.87 -38.42 -5.11
CA ARG A 7 -8.65 -38.76 -3.91
C ARG A 7 -8.08 -39.92 -3.09
N ASN A 8 -7.41 -40.86 -3.75
CA ASN A 8 -6.88 -42.10 -3.18
C ASN A 8 -5.34 -42.17 -3.19
N VAL A 9 -4.67 -41.04 -3.42
CA VAL A 9 -3.21 -40.94 -3.45
C VAL A 9 -2.77 -40.13 -2.25
N VAL A 10 -1.79 -40.63 -1.49
CA VAL A 10 -1.19 -39.87 -0.38
C VAL A 10 -0.54 -38.60 -0.95
N PRO A 11 -0.92 -37.38 -0.50
CA PRO A 11 -0.39 -36.14 -1.06
C PRO A 11 1.13 -36.01 -0.90
N SER A 12 1.84 -35.84 -2.01
CA SER A 12 3.30 -35.65 -2.02
C SER A 12 3.75 -34.19 -2.10
N SER A 13 2.83 -33.25 -2.32
CA SER A 13 3.12 -31.82 -2.48
C SER A 13 1.96 -30.94 -2.07
N ALA A 14 2.27 -29.76 -1.55
CA ALA A 14 1.31 -28.69 -1.24
C ALA A 14 1.88 -27.32 -1.62
N LEU A 15 0.98 -26.41 -2.01
CA LEU A 15 1.25 -25.00 -2.29
C LEU A 15 0.36 -24.11 -1.41
N LEU A 16 1.02 -23.22 -0.67
CA LEU A 16 0.38 -22.16 0.09
C LEU A 16 0.69 -20.81 -0.56
N LYS A 17 -0.34 -19.99 -0.73
CA LYS A 17 -0.22 -18.56 -1.06
C LYS A 17 -0.66 -17.82 0.20
N VAL A 18 0.26 -17.06 0.78
CA VAL A 18 0.10 -16.43 2.09
C VAL A 18 0.54 -14.98 1.99
N GLU A 19 -0.16 -14.11 2.69
CA GLU A 19 0.26 -12.73 2.94
C GLU A 19 0.35 -12.47 4.44
N THR A 20 1.27 -11.60 4.85
CA THR A 20 1.32 -11.04 6.20
C THR A 20 1.15 -9.54 6.12
N ARG A 21 0.53 -8.96 7.14
CA ARG A 21 0.31 -7.52 7.26
C ARG A 21 0.59 -7.07 8.69
N GLY A 22 1.02 -5.82 8.82
CA GLY A 22 1.19 -5.14 10.10
C GLY A 22 1.00 -3.65 9.93
N GLU A 23 0.47 -2.99 10.95
CA GLU A 23 0.29 -1.52 10.96
C GLU A 23 1.63 -0.77 10.85
N THR A 24 2.70 -1.40 11.36
CA THR A 24 4.08 -0.93 11.23
C THR A 24 4.95 -2.02 10.62
N ASP A 25 6.11 -1.63 10.07
CA ASP A 25 7.07 -2.58 9.50
C ASP A 25 7.58 -3.59 10.54
N ALA A 26 7.75 -3.15 11.79
CA ALA A 26 8.16 -4.03 12.89
C ALA A 26 7.11 -5.10 13.19
N ILE A 27 5.81 -4.74 13.14
CA ILE A 27 4.72 -5.69 13.33
C ILE A 27 4.67 -6.68 12.16
N ASN A 28 4.77 -6.21 10.91
CA ASN A 28 4.76 -7.10 9.76
C ASN A 28 5.96 -8.06 9.78
N GLN A 29 7.15 -7.57 10.10
CA GLN A 29 8.36 -8.38 10.23
C GLN A 29 8.21 -9.45 11.31
N TYR A 30 7.63 -9.09 12.47
CA TYR A 30 7.32 -10.06 13.52
C TYR A 30 6.40 -11.18 13.00
N VAL A 31 5.28 -10.82 12.35
CA VAL A 31 4.33 -11.80 11.83
C VAL A 31 4.97 -12.68 10.75
N PHE A 32 5.76 -12.09 9.85
CA PHE A 32 6.48 -12.83 8.81
C PHE A 32 7.47 -13.85 9.40
N GLU A 33 8.23 -13.47 10.42
CA GLU A 33 9.13 -14.41 11.11
C GLU A 33 8.37 -15.52 11.85
N ARG A 34 7.22 -15.21 12.48
CA ARG A 34 6.37 -16.24 13.09
C ARG A 34 5.80 -17.20 12.03
N ALA A 35 5.38 -16.69 10.88
CA ALA A 35 4.87 -17.51 9.77
C ALA A 35 5.97 -18.45 9.24
N LYS A 36 7.20 -17.97 9.07
CA LYS A 36 8.36 -18.78 8.67
C LYS A 36 8.62 -19.92 9.66
N GLN A 37 8.58 -19.62 10.96
CA GLN A 37 8.77 -20.62 12.01
C GLN A 37 7.66 -21.67 12.03
N ALA A 38 6.40 -21.25 11.85
CA ALA A 38 5.28 -22.18 11.78
C ALA A 38 5.39 -23.13 10.58
N ILE A 39 5.75 -22.61 9.40
CA ILE A 39 5.96 -23.42 8.19
C ILE A 39 7.12 -24.40 8.39
N ALA A 40 8.25 -23.93 8.94
CA ALA A 40 9.40 -24.78 9.22
C ALA A 40 9.05 -25.90 10.23
N GLY A 41 8.35 -25.56 11.31
CA GLY A 41 7.88 -26.52 12.31
C GLY A 41 6.95 -27.58 11.72
N ALA A 42 5.99 -27.17 10.88
CA ALA A 42 5.10 -28.10 10.19
C ALA A 42 5.88 -29.02 9.24
N ALA A 43 6.85 -28.49 8.50
CA ALA A 43 7.68 -29.30 7.62
C ALA A 43 8.48 -30.36 8.40
N ILE A 44 9.05 -29.98 9.54
CA ILE A 44 9.78 -30.87 10.46
C ILE A 44 8.87 -31.98 11.00
N MET A 45 7.65 -31.66 11.44
CA MET A 45 6.70 -32.63 12.00
C MET A 45 6.41 -33.82 11.07
N TYR A 46 6.46 -33.60 9.76
CA TYR A 46 6.18 -34.61 8.75
C TYR A 46 7.43 -35.03 7.96
N GLU A 47 8.63 -34.62 8.41
CA GLU A 47 9.91 -34.91 7.75
C GLU A 47 9.90 -34.53 6.25
N THR A 48 9.30 -33.38 5.93
CA THR A 48 9.16 -32.88 4.55
C THR A 48 10.10 -31.70 4.28
N SER A 49 10.46 -31.52 3.01
CA SER A 49 11.13 -30.30 2.53
C SER A 49 10.11 -29.19 2.23
N TYR A 50 10.52 -27.94 2.41
CA TYR A 50 9.71 -26.78 1.99
C TYR A 50 10.58 -25.74 1.28
N GLN A 51 9.94 -24.93 0.44
CA GLN A 51 10.55 -23.76 -0.19
C GLN A 51 9.71 -22.53 0.13
N LEU A 52 10.37 -21.43 0.46
CA LEU A 52 9.74 -20.12 0.60
C LEU A 52 10.14 -19.24 -0.58
N GLN A 53 9.15 -18.59 -1.18
CA GLN A 53 9.37 -17.62 -2.25
C GLN A 53 8.64 -16.33 -1.88
N LEU A 54 9.39 -15.24 -1.79
CA LEU A 54 8.83 -13.90 -1.63
C LEU A 54 8.19 -13.48 -2.96
N MET A 55 6.89 -13.15 -2.92
CA MET A 55 6.11 -12.79 -4.11
C MET A 55 5.88 -11.29 -4.26
N GLY A 56 6.07 -10.51 -3.19
CA GLY A 56 5.87 -9.07 -3.16
C GLY A 56 5.96 -8.54 -1.73
N ALA A 57 6.19 -7.25 -1.58
CA ALA A 57 6.23 -6.57 -0.28
C ALA A 57 5.87 -5.09 -0.45
N ALA A 58 5.36 -4.50 0.62
CA ALA A 58 5.17 -3.06 0.80
C ALA A 58 5.60 -2.70 2.23
N THR A 59 5.76 -1.41 2.50
CA THR A 59 6.14 -0.89 3.83
C THR A 59 5.03 -0.01 4.40
N SER A 60 5.14 0.38 5.66
CA SER A 60 4.20 1.32 6.27
C SER A 60 4.30 2.70 5.60
N SER A 61 3.16 3.38 5.45
CA SER A 61 3.12 4.74 4.89
C SER A 61 3.28 5.78 6.00
N ALA A 62 4.33 6.58 5.93
CA ALA A 62 4.58 7.69 6.84
C ALA A 62 4.80 9.00 6.05
N PRO A 63 3.74 9.71 5.63
CA PRO A 63 3.87 10.96 4.89
C PRO A 63 4.68 12.03 5.65
N SER A 64 5.49 12.78 4.91
CA SER A 64 6.34 13.85 5.45
C SER A 64 5.49 15.07 5.82
N PRO A 65 5.44 15.52 7.09
CA PRO A 65 4.50 16.56 7.52
C PRO A 65 4.56 17.86 6.71
N ALA A 66 5.77 18.40 6.48
CA ALA A 66 5.94 19.62 5.70
C ALA A 66 5.40 19.47 4.26
N TRP A 67 5.59 18.29 3.65
CA TRP A 67 5.07 18.01 2.31
C TRP A 67 3.55 17.86 2.31
N VAL A 68 2.97 17.21 3.32
CA VAL A 68 1.50 17.14 3.49
C VAL A 68 0.91 18.54 3.59
N ASP A 69 1.51 19.42 4.41
CA ASP A 69 1.05 20.81 4.54
C ASP A 69 1.10 21.58 3.22
N TYR A 70 2.18 21.44 2.46
CA TYR A 70 2.30 22.06 1.15
C TYR A 70 1.24 21.52 0.17
N LEU A 71 1.05 20.20 0.11
CA LEU A 71 0.04 19.58 -0.74
C LEU A 71 -1.36 20.05 -0.36
N ARG A 72 -1.71 20.12 0.93
CA ARG A 72 -3.00 20.64 1.40
C ARG A 72 -3.20 22.10 0.96
N GLN A 73 -2.18 22.95 1.12
CA GLN A 73 -2.25 24.36 0.68
C GLN A 73 -2.53 24.47 -0.82
N GLN A 74 -1.87 23.67 -1.66
CA GLN A 74 -2.11 23.70 -3.11
C GLN A 74 -3.48 23.14 -3.47
N THR A 75 -3.90 22.05 -2.82
CA THR A 75 -5.19 21.37 -3.06
C THR A 75 -6.38 22.26 -2.68
N ALA A 76 -6.28 23.00 -1.58
CA ALA A 76 -7.34 23.90 -1.12
C ALA A 76 -7.63 25.09 -2.06
N GLN A 77 -6.76 25.35 -3.05
CA GLN A 77 -6.92 26.41 -4.04
C GLN A 77 -7.55 25.93 -5.35
N VAL A 78 -7.78 24.63 -5.51
CA VAL A 78 -8.33 24.03 -6.73
C VAL A 78 -9.86 24.17 -6.73
N PRO A 79 -10.47 24.85 -7.73
CA PRO A 79 -11.92 24.94 -7.84
C PRO A 79 -12.57 23.56 -7.87
N GLY A 80 -13.61 23.35 -7.05
CA GLY A 80 -14.32 22.07 -6.96
C GLY A 80 -13.80 21.14 -5.85
N VAL A 81 -12.62 21.39 -5.28
CA VAL A 81 -12.22 20.74 -4.04
C VAL A 81 -13.08 21.26 -2.89
N LYS A 82 -13.84 20.38 -2.25
CA LYS A 82 -14.70 20.74 -1.10
C LYS A 82 -13.93 20.75 0.22
N GLN A 83 -13.01 19.81 0.39
CA GLN A 83 -12.20 19.64 1.59
C GLN A 83 -10.82 19.10 1.22
N ALA A 84 -9.78 19.65 1.84
CA ALA A 84 -8.42 19.12 1.81
C ALA A 84 -8.07 18.63 3.21
N VAL A 85 -8.03 17.30 3.38
CA VAL A 85 -7.86 16.64 4.69
C VAL A 85 -6.46 16.04 4.75
N ASP A 86 -5.71 16.34 5.80
CA ASP A 86 -4.32 15.88 5.95
C ASP A 86 -4.22 14.35 6.11
N ARG A 87 -5.13 13.77 6.89
CA ARG A 87 -5.20 12.33 7.18
C ARG A 87 -6.64 11.92 7.44
N ILE A 88 -7.01 10.74 6.93
CA ILE A 88 -8.30 10.11 7.20
C ILE A 88 -8.09 8.70 7.74
N ALA A 89 -8.84 8.34 8.78
CA ALA A 89 -8.93 6.95 9.21
C ALA A 89 -9.85 6.21 8.23
N ALA A 90 -9.28 5.42 7.33
CA ALA A 90 -9.99 4.66 6.32
C ALA A 90 -9.66 3.16 6.44
N PRO A 91 -10.45 2.26 5.83
CA PRO A 91 -10.12 0.83 5.78
C PRO A 91 -8.69 0.62 5.31
N ALA A 92 -7.91 -0.15 6.08
CA ALA A 92 -6.50 -0.36 5.82
C ALA A 92 -6.29 -1.19 4.53
N GLY A 93 -5.42 -0.70 3.65
CA GLY A 93 -4.92 -1.40 2.47
C GLY A 93 -3.38 -1.38 2.45
N SER A 94 -2.78 -2.04 1.45
CA SER A 94 -1.34 -2.02 1.21
C SER A 94 -1.07 -1.46 -0.19
N GLU A 95 0.00 -0.67 -0.33
CA GLU A 95 0.38 0.01 -1.58
C GLU A 95 1.90 -0.01 -1.74
N ASP A 96 2.43 -0.38 -2.90
CA ASP A 96 3.87 -0.53 -3.12
C ASP A 96 4.60 0.81 -3.33
N ALA A 97 3.86 1.89 -3.64
CA ALA A 97 4.39 3.26 -3.65
C ALA A 97 5.03 3.66 -2.31
N THR A 98 4.66 2.98 -1.21
CA THR A 98 5.30 3.14 0.10
C THR A 98 6.81 2.84 0.06
N LEU A 99 7.26 1.90 -0.78
CA LEU A 99 8.68 1.62 -0.98
C LEU A 99 9.41 2.80 -1.62
N MET A 100 8.76 3.50 -2.56
CA MET A 100 9.31 4.71 -3.17
C MET A 100 9.36 5.86 -2.17
N MET A 101 8.29 6.04 -1.38
CA MET A 101 8.22 7.07 -0.33
C MET A 101 9.35 6.88 0.69
N ALA A 102 9.50 5.66 1.22
CA ALA A 102 10.56 5.32 2.16
C ALA A 102 11.94 5.63 1.58
N ARG A 103 12.18 5.25 0.31
CA ARG A 103 13.46 5.49 -0.35
C ARG A 103 13.77 6.97 -0.55
N VAL A 104 12.78 7.79 -0.86
CA VAL A 104 12.94 9.25 -0.96
C VAL A 104 13.30 9.84 0.41
N GLN A 105 12.61 9.43 1.46
CA GLN A 105 12.83 9.92 2.82
C GLN A 105 14.18 9.51 3.41
N GLU A 106 14.64 8.28 3.16
CA GLU A 106 15.99 7.81 3.52
C GLU A 106 17.10 8.68 2.93
N ARG A 107 16.83 9.32 1.78
CA ARG A 107 17.78 10.20 1.09
C ARG A 107 17.58 11.68 1.41
N GLY A 108 16.81 11.99 2.45
CA GLY A 108 16.54 13.35 2.90
C GLY A 108 15.50 14.10 2.07
N GLY A 109 14.82 13.43 1.13
CA GLY A 109 13.68 13.99 0.41
C GLY A 109 12.39 13.91 1.22
N LEU A 110 11.33 14.56 0.72
CA LEU A 110 10.00 14.50 1.31
C LEU A 110 9.05 13.74 0.37
N ALA A 111 8.14 12.96 0.94
CA ALA A 111 7.17 12.18 0.19
C ALA A 111 5.82 12.11 0.93
N SER A 112 4.74 11.95 0.16
CA SER A 112 3.37 11.74 0.62
C SER A 112 2.60 10.95 -0.43
N TYR A 113 1.39 10.48 -0.07
CA TYR A 113 0.45 9.80 -0.95
C TYR A 113 -0.86 10.57 -0.96
N MET A 114 -1.34 10.98 -2.14
CA MET A 114 -2.59 11.74 -2.28
C MET A 114 -3.74 10.81 -2.65
N ILE A 115 -4.88 10.99 -2.00
CA ILE A 115 -6.12 10.29 -2.32
C ILE A 115 -7.14 11.33 -2.78
N PHE A 116 -7.69 11.13 -3.97
CA PHE A 116 -8.77 11.96 -4.49
C PHE A 116 -10.09 11.23 -4.30
N GLY A 117 -10.95 11.78 -3.45
CA GLY A 117 -12.28 11.22 -3.19
C GLY A 117 -13.18 11.37 -4.40
N THR A 118 -13.93 10.32 -4.71
CA THR A 118 -14.93 10.27 -5.77
C THR A 118 -16.07 9.33 -5.35
N GLU A 119 -17.25 9.52 -5.93
CA GLU A 119 -18.34 8.56 -5.75
C GLU A 119 -17.95 7.25 -6.43
N LEU A 120 -18.15 6.14 -5.71
CA LEU A 120 -17.83 4.80 -6.19
C LEU A 120 -19.10 3.97 -6.31
N SER A 121 -19.27 3.33 -7.47
CA SER A 121 -20.37 2.37 -7.70
C SER A 121 -20.21 1.10 -6.87
N ALA A 122 -18.96 0.73 -6.54
CA ALA A 122 -18.59 -0.35 -5.64
C ALA A 122 -17.18 -0.12 -5.07
N GLY A 123 -16.80 -0.84 -4.00
CA GLY A 123 -15.46 -0.74 -3.43
C GLY A 123 -14.33 -1.18 -4.38
N HIS A 124 -13.09 -0.83 -4.04
CA HIS A 124 -11.91 -1.26 -4.78
C HIS A 124 -11.85 -2.80 -4.91
N HIS A 125 -11.31 -3.31 -6.03
CA HIS A 125 -11.23 -4.73 -6.37
C HIS A 125 -12.58 -5.45 -6.57
N ASN A 126 -13.67 -4.70 -6.74
CA ASN A 126 -14.98 -5.26 -7.11
C ASN A 126 -15.19 -5.21 -8.63
N GLU A 127 -15.85 -6.22 -9.20
CA GLU A 127 -16.16 -6.29 -10.64
C GLU A 127 -17.09 -5.16 -11.12
N LYS A 128 -17.85 -4.56 -10.21
CA LYS A 128 -18.73 -3.40 -10.45
C LYS A 128 -18.09 -2.07 -10.05
N PHE A 129 -16.78 -2.08 -9.75
CA PHE A 129 -16.05 -0.86 -9.46
C PHE A 129 -16.16 0.08 -10.66
N ASP A 130 -16.60 1.29 -10.38
CA ASP A 130 -16.65 2.41 -11.30
C ASP A 130 -16.58 3.70 -10.48
N PHE A 131 -16.12 4.79 -11.08
CA PHE A 131 -15.91 6.05 -10.38
C PHE A 131 -16.32 7.26 -11.23
N ASP A 132 -16.73 8.35 -10.59
CA ASP A 132 -16.99 9.60 -11.31
C ASP A 132 -15.68 10.20 -11.85
N GLU A 133 -15.48 10.10 -13.16
CA GLU A 133 -14.30 10.57 -13.88
C GLU A 133 -14.09 12.09 -13.80
N ASN A 134 -15.10 12.87 -13.39
CA ASN A 134 -14.91 14.30 -13.14
C ASN A 134 -13.82 14.57 -12.07
N VAL A 135 -13.53 13.60 -11.21
CA VAL A 135 -12.41 13.66 -10.26
C VAL A 135 -11.05 13.82 -10.96
N MET A 136 -10.90 13.34 -12.20
CA MET A 136 -9.62 13.42 -12.92
C MET A 136 -9.19 14.85 -13.18
N THR A 137 -10.13 15.74 -13.52
CA THR A 137 -9.83 17.16 -13.74
C THR A 137 -9.28 17.80 -12.48
N LEU A 138 -9.90 17.49 -11.32
CA LEU A 138 -9.42 17.96 -10.02
C LEU A 138 -8.03 17.41 -9.68
N ALA A 139 -7.79 16.12 -9.96
CA ALA A 139 -6.51 15.48 -9.69
C ALA A 139 -5.38 16.06 -10.55
N VAL A 140 -5.62 16.22 -11.85
CA VAL A 140 -4.64 16.81 -12.78
C VAL A 140 -4.32 18.25 -12.41
N GLU A 141 -5.33 19.09 -12.15
CA GLU A 141 -5.10 20.47 -11.74
C GLU A 141 -4.32 20.53 -10.42
N THR A 142 -4.69 19.70 -9.43
CA THR A 142 -3.99 19.64 -8.14
C THR A 142 -2.51 19.29 -8.33
N LEU A 143 -2.20 18.23 -9.07
CA LEU A 143 -0.82 17.79 -9.31
C LEU A 143 -0.02 18.81 -10.13
N ALA A 144 -0.63 19.43 -11.14
CA ALA A 144 -0.01 20.50 -11.93
C ALA A 144 0.34 21.70 -11.05
N ARG A 145 -0.58 22.12 -10.18
CA ARG A 145 -0.36 23.21 -9.22
C ARG A 145 0.76 22.92 -8.24
N VAL A 146 0.85 21.69 -7.72
CA VAL A 146 1.94 21.25 -6.83
C VAL A 146 3.30 21.42 -7.50
N ALA A 147 3.43 21.10 -8.79
CA ALA A 147 4.68 21.29 -9.51
C ALA A 147 4.97 22.77 -9.84
N LEU A 148 3.99 23.48 -10.39
CA LEU A 148 4.16 24.85 -10.89
C LEU A 148 4.37 25.87 -9.78
N ASN A 149 3.72 25.66 -8.62
CA ASN A 149 3.78 26.59 -7.49
C ASN A 149 4.83 26.18 -6.45
N PHE A 150 5.77 25.30 -6.82
CA PHE A 150 6.81 24.89 -5.89
C PHE A 150 7.60 26.13 -5.43
N PRO A 151 7.85 26.30 -4.12
CA PRO A 151 8.58 27.46 -3.61
C PRO A 151 10.09 27.35 -3.87
N TRP A 152 10.51 27.47 -5.14
CA TRP A 152 11.87 27.21 -5.62
C TRP A 152 13.00 27.91 -4.85
N GLN A 153 12.72 29.07 -4.23
CA GLN A 153 13.72 29.81 -3.46
C GLN A 153 13.96 29.27 -2.05
N ARG A 154 12.95 28.65 -1.44
CA ARG A 154 12.98 28.26 -0.01
C ARG A 154 12.72 26.78 0.25
N GLY A 155 12.26 26.03 -0.74
CA GLY A 155 11.79 24.67 -0.56
C GLY A 155 10.51 24.60 0.28
N VAL A 156 10.13 23.38 0.63
CA VAL A 156 9.02 23.07 1.54
C VAL A 156 9.58 22.76 2.92
#